data_AF-A0A060HFS3-F1
#
_entry.id   AF-A0A060HFS3-F1
#
_cell.length_a   1.000
_cell.length_b   1.000
_cell.length_c   1.000
_cell.angle_alpha   90.00
_cell.angle_beta   90.00
_cell.angle_gamma   90.00
#
_symmetry.space_group_name_H-M   'P 1'
#
loop_
_entity.id
_entity.type
_entity.pdbx_description
1 polymer ?
#
loop_
_entity_poly.entity_id
_entity_poly.type
_entity_poly.pdbx_seq_one_letter_code
_entity_poly.pdbx_strand_id
1 'polypeptide(L)'
;MMITTFQLQLQELKKAGSREDRMNLYRRYFASSRYNRLLIQQVLIRSAGNPLLEKEVVSMEKEHNLDYAKTVERVKKWGYYEEFLAAVKEEDDALVRIIEAYDKRMRTSNS
;
A
#
# COMPACT_ATOMS: atom_id res chain seq x y z
N MET A 1 -12.68 -4.80 10.78
CA MET A 1 -11.31 -5.33 10.62
C MET A 1 -10.34 -4.15 10.56
N MET A 2 -9.27 -4.10 11.36
CA MET A 2 -8.34 -2.95 11.33
C MET A 2 -7.38 -3.06 10.14
N ILE A 3 -7.31 -2.00 9.33
CA ILE A 3 -6.23 -1.80 8.36
C ILE A 3 -4.91 -1.66 9.13
N THR A 4 -3.85 -2.29 8.63
CA THR A 4 -2.52 -2.07 9.20
C THR A 4 -2.11 -0.62 9.00
N THR A 5 -2.02 0.14 10.09
CA THR A 5 -1.75 1.57 10.06
C THR A 5 -0.24 1.80 10.10
N PHE A 6 0.32 2.25 8.98
CA PHE A 6 1.77 2.48 8.86
C PHE A 6 2.24 3.73 9.61
N GLN A 7 1.32 4.53 10.17
CA GLN A 7 1.65 5.75 10.91
C GLN A 7 2.66 5.55 12.05
N LEU A 8 2.73 4.35 12.64
CA LEU A 8 3.70 3.98 13.66
C LEU A 8 5.13 3.81 13.13
N GLN A 9 5.31 3.34 11.89
CA GLN A 9 6.63 3.02 11.31
C GLN A 9 7.34 4.27 10.74
N LEU A 10 6.59 5.32 10.40
CA LEU A 10 7.18 6.59 9.94
C LEU A 10 7.93 7.37 11.05
N GLN A 11 7.67 7.13 12.33
CA GLN A 11 8.49 7.74 13.38
C GLN A 11 9.93 7.19 13.39
N GLU A 12 10.13 5.96 12.91
CA GLU A 12 11.44 5.33 12.77
C GLU A 12 12.27 5.98 11.66
N LEU A 13 11.63 6.67 10.71
CA LEU A 13 12.31 7.35 9.60
C LEU A 13 13.24 8.46 10.08
N LYS A 14 12.92 9.11 11.20
CA LYS A 14 13.79 10.09 11.86
C LYS A 14 14.95 9.44 12.62
N LYS A 15 14.84 8.15 12.95
CA LYS A 15 15.86 7.36 13.66
C LYS A 15 16.74 6.55 12.69
N ALA A 16 16.32 6.42 11.43
CA ALA A 16 17.03 5.69 10.40
C ALA A 16 18.35 6.40 10.05
N GLY A 17 19.47 5.77 10.43
CA GLY A 17 20.81 6.34 10.28
C GLY A 17 21.32 6.36 8.84
N SER A 18 20.92 5.39 8.00
CA SER A 18 21.38 5.28 6.61
C SER A 18 20.26 5.46 5.58
N ARG A 19 20.66 5.77 4.34
CA ARG A 19 19.75 5.79 3.18
C ARG A 19 19.07 4.44 2.98
N GLU A 20 19.80 3.34 3.15
CA GLU A 20 19.26 1.99 2.96
C GLU A 20 18.20 1.64 4.01
N ASP A 21 18.39 2.06 5.26
CA ASP A 21 17.38 1.87 6.31
C ASP A 21 16.07 2.61 5.98
N ARG A 22 16.18 3.84 5.45
CA ARG A 22 15.02 4.61 4.98
C ARG A 22 14.33 3.94 3.80
N MET A 23 15.10 3.45 2.82
CA MET A 23 14.55 2.67 1.70
C MET A 23 13.80 1.43 2.18
N ASN A 24 14.37 0.68 3.13
CA ASN A 24 13.71 -0.50 3.69
C ASN A 24 12.45 -0.18 4.49
N LEU A 25 12.39 0.99 5.15
CA LEU A 25 11.15 1.51 5.72
C LEU A 25 10.09 1.75 4.64
N TYR A 26 10.45 2.40 3.53
CA TYR A 26 9.51 2.64 2.43
C TYR A 26 9.07 1.36 1.71
N ARG A 27 9.95 0.38 1.54
CA ARG A 27 9.56 -0.94 0.99
C ARG A 27 8.55 -1.64 1.88
N ARG A 28 8.75 -1.62 3.20
CA ARG A 28 7.78 -2.15 4.18
C ARG A 28 6.45 -1.38 4.15
N TYR A 29 6.50 -0.07 3.93
CA TYR A 29 5.31 0.76 3.72
C TYR A 29 4.48 0.26 2.55
N PHE A 30 5.10 0.17 1.37
CA PHE A 30 4.40 -0.23 0.16
C PHE A 30 3.90 -1.68 0.24
N ALA A 31 4.67 -2.59 0.85
CA ALA A 31 4.21 -3.95 1.13
C ALA A 31 2.93 -3.97 2.00
N SER A 32 2.89 -3.16 3.06
CA SER A 32 1.71 -3.03 3.93
C SER A 32 0.54 -2.38 3.19
N SER A 33 0.80 -1.35 2.40
CA SER A 33 -0.21 -0.65 1.58
C SER A 33 -0.89 -1.61 0.59
N ARG A 34 -0.10 -2.43 -0.12
CA ARG A 34 -0.60 -3.44 -1.05
C ARG A 34 -1.38 -4.54 -0.31
N TYR A 35 -0.90 -4.99 0.84
CA TYR A 35 -1.63 -5.96 1.67
C TYR A 35 -3.00 -5.41 2.10
N ASN A 36 -3.08 -4.15 2.52
CA ASN A 36 -4.34 -3.51 2.87
C ASN A 36 -5.32 -3.46 1.69
N ARG A 37 -4.84 -3.23 0.45
CA ARG A 37 -5.68 -3.31 -0.76
C ARG A 37 -6.26 -4.71 -0.97
N LEU A 38 -5.49 -5.77 -0.71
CA LEU A 38 -5.99 -7.14 -0.78
C LEU A 38 -7.07 -7.42 0.28
N LEU A 39 -6.90 -6.91 1.50
CA LEU A 39 -7.93 -7.02 2.54
C LEU A 39 -9.22 -6.30 2.16
N ILE A 40 -9.12 -5.07 1.64
CA ILE A 40 -10.27 -4.31 1.15
C ILE A 40 -11.00 -5.10 0.07
N GLN A 41 -10.27 -5.63 -0.91
CA GLN A 41 -10.85 -6.45 -1.98
C GLN A 41 -11.55 -7.70 -1.44
N GLN A 42 -10.97 -8.35 -0.42
CA GLN A 42 -11.59 -9.51 0.22
C GLN A 42 -12.90 -9.15 0.92
N VAL A 43 -12.97 -8.01 1.62
CA VAL A 43 -14.20 -7.54 2.27
C VAL A 43 -15.26 -7.17 1.23
N LEU A 44 -14.87 -6.53 0.13
CA LEU A 44 -15.76 -6.23 -0.99
C LEU A 44 -16.40 -7.50 -1.57
N ILE A 45 -15.62 -8.56 -1.80
CA ILE A 45 -16.17 -9.82 -2.30
C ILE A 45 -17.15 -10.43 -1.28
N ARG A 46 -16.83 -10.36 0.02
CA ARG A 46 -17.70 -10.87 1.09
C ARG A 46 -18.99 -10.08 1.25
N SER A 47 -19.02 -8.80 0.86
CA SER A 47 -20.23 -7.98 0.99
C SER A 47 -21.38 -8.48 0.13
N ALA A 48 -21.10 -9.24 -0.94
CA ALA A 48 -22.12 -9.92 -1.74
C ALA A 48 -22.98 -10.89 -0.90
N GLY A 49 -22.41 -11.49 0.16
CA GLY A 49 -23.14 -12.34 1.11
C GLY A 49 -23.56 -11.63 2.39
N ASN A 50 -23.11 -10.39 2.60
CA ASN A 50 -23.43 -9.59 3.79
C ASN A 50 -23.39 -8.08 3.47
N PRO A 51 -24.54 -7.47 3.11
CA PRO A 51 -24.61 -6.05 2.73
C PRO A 51 -24.14 -5.07 3.82
N LEU A 52 -24.10 -5.49 5.09
CA LEU A 52 -23.59 -4.64 6.18
C LEU A 52 -22.09 -4.31 5.99
N LEU A 53 -21.35 -5.13 5.24
CA LEU A 53 -19.94 -4.92 4.95
C LEU A 53 -19.68 -3.82 3.93
N GLU A 54 -20.67 -3.37 3.15
CA GLU A 54 -20.48 -2.30 2.15
C GLU A 54 -19.96 -1.01 2.80
N LYS A 55 -20.52 -0.66 3.97
CA LYS A 55 -20.06 0.50 4.76
C LYS A 55 -18.63 0.31 5.27
N GLU A 56 -18.25 -0.93 5.59
CA GLU A 56 -16.90 -1.25 6.03
C GLU A 56 -15.89 -1.08 4.88
N VAL A 57 -16.21 -1.53 3.67
CA VAL A 57 -15.37 -1.31 2.48
C VAL A 57 -15.11 0.17 2.27
N VAL A 58 -16.16 1.01 2.26
CA VAL A 58 -16.04 2.45 2.05
C VAL A 58 -15.16 3.10 3.12
N SER A 59 -15.33 2.69 4.39
CA SER A 59 -14.49 3.20 5.49
C SER A 59 -13.03 2.81 5.31
N MET A 60 -12.78 1.54 4.97
CA MET A 60 -11.45 1.00 4.77
C MET A 60 -10.72 1.68 3.60
N GLU A 61 -11.40 1.90 2.47
CA GLU A 61 -10.83 2.64 1.33
C GLU A 61 -10.49 4.08 1.70
N LYS A 62 -11.39 4.76 2.43
CA LYS A 62 -11.15 6.13 2.90
C LYS A 62 -9.92 6.20 3.81
N GLU A 63 -9.80 5.28 4.75
CA GLU A 63 -8.66 5.20 5.67
C GLU A 63 -7.33 4.93 4.94
N HIS A 64 -7.32 3.97 4.00
CA HIS A 64 -6.13 3.65 3.18
C HIS A 64 -5.67 4.86 2.36
N ASN A 65 -6.61 5.52 1.66
CA ASN A 65 -6.31 6.70 0.85
C ASN A 65 -5.79 7.87 1.71
N LEU A 66 -6.40 8.07 2.89
CA LEU A 66 -5.98 9.12 3.81
C LEU A 66 -4.59 8.84 4.39
N ASP A 67 -4.27 7.59 4.71
CA ASP A 67 -2.95 7.20 5.19
C ASP A 67 -1.85 7.48 4.15
N TYR A 68 -2.13 7.18 2.89
CA TYR A 68 -1.23 7.51 1.78
C TYR A 68 -1.00 9.02 1.65
N ALA A 69 -2.08 9.80 1.59
CA ALA A 69 -1.98 11.26 1.48
C ALA A 69 -1.16 11.88 2.63
N LYS A 70 -1.44 11.44 3.87
CA LYS A 70 -0.70 11.89 5.07
C LYS A 70 0.77 11.46 5.04
N THR A 71 1.07 10.27 4.53
CA THR A 71 2.44 9.77 4.41
C THR A 71 3.24 10.62 3.43
N VAL A 72 2.70 10.90 2.25
CA VAL A 72 3.32 11.77 1.24
C VAL A 72 3.60 13.16 1.83
N GLU A 73 2.61 13.75 2.52
CA GLU A 73 2.78 15.07 3.15
C GLU A 73 3.89 15.08 4.20
N ARG A 74 3.94 14.06 5.08
CA ARG A 74 4.97 13.96 6.13
C ARG A 74 6.37 13.80 5.54
N VAL A 75 6.53 12.92 4.57
CA VAL A 75 7.84 12.65 3.96
C VAL A 75 8.37 13.89 3.25
N LYS A 76 7.51 14.64 2.53
CA LYS A 76 7.88 15.94 1.94
C LYS A 76 8.42 16.92 2.98
N LYS A 77 7.83 16.95 4.19
CA LYS A 77 8.26 17.84 5.28
C LYS A 77 9.56 17.40 5.96
N TRP A 78 9.94 16.12 5.91
CA TRP A 78 11.08 15.59 6.65
C TRP A 78 12.39 15.54 5.85
N GLY A 79 12.38 15.94 4.58
CA GLY A 79 13.59 16.02 3.74
C GLY A 79 14.05 14.68 3.16
N TYR A 80 13.25 13.61 3.28
CA TYR A 80 13.55 12.26 2.76
C TYR A 80 12.70 11.91 1.52
N TYR A 81 12.29 12.94 0.77
CA TYR A 81 11.35 12.77 -0.33
C TYR A 81 11.98 12.09 -1.54
N GLU A 82 13.28 12.28 -1.78
CA GLU A 82 13.97 11.62 -2.90
C GLU A 82 14.03 10.11 -2.73
N GLU A 83 14.38 9.61 -1.53
CA GLU A 83 14.33 8.16 -1.24
C GLU A 83 12.91 7.61 -1.34
N PHE A 84 11.90 8.39 -0.94
CA PHE A 84 10.52 7.98 -1.11
C PHE A 84 10.13 7.87 -2.59
N LEU A 85 10.54 8.82 -3.43
CA LEU A 85 10.31 8.74 -4.88
C LEU A 85 11.01 7.54 -5.51
N ALA A 86 12.22 7.20 -5.04
CA ALA A 86 12.91 5.98 -5.46
C ALA A 86 12.10 4.72 -5.08
N ALA A 87 11.59 4.66 -3.85
CA ALA A 87 10.75 3.55 -3.40
C ALA A 87 9.39 3.49 -4.13
N VAL A 88 8.81 4.64 -4.49
CA VAL A 88 7.60 4.71 -5.34
C VAL A 88 7.88 4.06 -6.69
N LYS A 89 9.02 4.36 -7.31
CA LYS A 89 9.40 3.76 -8.59
C LYS A 89 9.60 2.24 -8.47
N GLU A 90 10.29 1.77 -7.43
CA GLU A 90 10.44 0.33 -7.16
C GLU A 90 9.08 -0.37 -7.02
N GLU A 91 8.14 0.24 -6.32
CA GLU A 91 6.80 -0.32 -6.13
C GLU A 91 5.97 -0.30 -7.43
N ASP A 92 6.03 0.77 -8.22
CA ASP A 92 5.34 0.88 -9.51
C ASP A 92 5.82 -0.21 -10.48
N ASP A 93 7.15 -0.38 -10.62
CA ASP A 93 7.76 -1.45 -11.41
C ASP A 93 7.32 -2.84 -10.92
N ALA A 94 7.19 -3.04 -9.60
CA ALA A 94 6.72 -4.29 -9.02
C ALA A 94 5.24 -4.55 -9.34
N LEU A 95 4.39 -3.52 -9.28
CA LEU A 95 2.97 -3.63 -9.62
C LEU A 95 2.77 -3.97 -11.10
N VAL A 96 3.55 -3.37 -12.01
CA VAL A 96 3.54 -3.72 -13.44
C VAL A 96 3.79 -5.22 -13.62
N ARG A 97 4.83 -5.77 -12.98
CA ARG A 97 5.15 -7.21 -13.08
C ARG A 97 4.06 -8.11 -12.51
N ILE A 98 3.42 -7.69 -11.41
CA ILE A 98 2.27 -8.41 -10.83
C ILE A 98 1.11 -8.45 -11.82
N ILE A 99 0.78 -7.30 -12.43
CA ILE A 99 -0.29 -7.18 -13.42
C ILE A 99 0.00 -8.06 -14.63
N GLU A 100 1.22 -8.00 -15.18
CA GLU A 100 1.65 -8.84 -16.30
C GLU A 100 1.51 -10.34 -16.00
N ALA A 101 1.83 -10.77 -14.78
CA ALA A 101 1.67 -12.16 -14.36
C ALA A 101 0.20 -12.59 -14.33
N TYR A 102 -0.71 -11.72 -13.85
CA TYR A 102 -2.15 -11.98 -13.89
C TYR A 102 -2.69 -12.00 -15.33
N ASP A 103 -2.28 -11.05 -16.17
CA ASP A 103 -2.67 -10.98 -17.58
C ASP A 103 -2.28 -12.25 -18.33
N LYS A 104 -1.04 -12.72 -18.14
CA LYS A 104 -0.57 -13.98 -18.73
C LYS A 104 -1.44 -15.15 -18.29
N ARG A 105 -1.74 -15.24 -16.98
CA ARG A 105 -2.59 -16.30 -16.43
C ARG A 105 -4.00 -16.27 -17.04
N MET A 106 -4.63 -15.09 -17.12
CA MET A 106 -5.97 -14.94 -17.70
C MET A 106 -6.00 -15.33 -19.17
N ARG A 107 -4.97 -14.97 -19.95
CA ARG A 107 -4.87 -15.37 -21.37
C ARG A 107 -4.70 -16.88 -21.54
N THR A 108 -3.87 -17.52 -20.70
CA THR A 108 -3.69 -18.98 -20.75
C THR A 108 -4.89 -19.78 -20.24
N SER A 109 -5.78 -19.18 -19.44
CA SER A 109 -7.02 -19.84 -19.00
C SER A 109 -8.15 -19.76 -20.02
N ASN A 110 -8.01 -18.92 -21.05
CA ASN A 110 -8.99 -18.72 -22.13
C ASN A 110 -8.58 -19.39 -23.46
N SER A 111 -7.47 -20.14 -23.47
CA SER A 111 -6.89 -20.88 -24.59
C SER A 111 -6.89 -22.37 -24.31
#